data_AF-A0A8G1X8X9-F1
#
_entry.id   AF-A0A8G1X8X9-F1
#
_cell.length_a   1.000
_cell.length_b   1.000
_cell.length_c   1.000
_cell.angle_alpha   90.00
_cell.angle_beta   90.00
_cell.angle_gamma   90.00
#
_symmetry.space_group_name_H-M   'P 1'
#
loop_
_entity.id
_entity.type
_entity.pdbx_description
1 polymer ?
#
loop_
_entity_poly.entity_id
_entity_poly.type
_entity_poly.pdbx_seq_one_letter_code
_entity_poly.pdbx_strand_id
1 'polypeptide(L)'
;MTGLPATAALAALADWTTAVCVRGRAADAAAQLAGGPEVTGGRLPFAALYPALVHLASARPDRGTAQGRLAVWQLLTAMDGAATPSRPRTEALVARLHCLAWTEPADDLRHLHLALEDPATGLAWALSGTTPEPA
;
A
#
# COMPACT_ATOMS: atom_id res chain seq x y z
N MET A 1 8.76 -14.52 -8.88
CA MET A 1 7.29 -14.45 -8.76
C MET A 1 6.85 -13.02 -9.01
N THR A 2 5.83 -12.82 -9.84
CA THR A 2 5.22 -11.51 -10.09
C THR A 2 4.65 -10.97 -8.78
N GLY A 3 4.87 -9.70 -8.45
CA GLY A 3 4.37 -9.06 -7.23
C GLY A 3 5.32 -9.04 -6.01
N LEU A 4 6.38 -9.87 -5.98
CA LEU A 4 7.38 -9.83 -4.90
C LEU A 4 8.09 -8.47 -4.76
N PRO A 5 8.58 -7.82 -5.84
CA PRO A 5 9.24 -6.52 -5.73
C PRO A 5 8.31 -5.44 -5.16
N ALA A 6 7.05 -5.43 -5.58
CA ALA A 6 6.04 -4.50 -5.08
C ALA A 6 5.72 -4.75 -3.61
N THR A 7 5.60 -6.01 -3.19
CA THR A 7 5.35 -6.38 -1.78
C THR A 7 6.50 -5.92 -0.89
N ALA A 8 7.75 -6.15 -1.31
CA ALA A 8 8.94 -5.71 -0.59
C ALA A 8 9.02 -4.18 -0.52
N ALA A 9 8.74 -3.47 -1.63
CA ALA A 9 8.71 -2.01 -1.66
C ALA A 9 7.62 -1.44 -0.75
N LEU A 10 6.46 -2.10 -0.67
CA LEU A 10 5.34 -1.70 0.17
C LEU A 10 5.66 -1.89 1.66
N ALA A 11 6.23 -3.04 2.05
CA ALA A 11 6.71 -3.28 3.42
C ALA A 11 7.84 -2.32 3.83
N ALA A 12 8.64 -1.84 2.88
CA ALA A 12 9.76 -0.93 3.15
C ALA A 12 9.34 0.54 3.34
N LEU A 13 8.05 0.88 3.19
CA LEU A 13 7.57 2.25 3.43
C LEU A 13 7.69 2.61 4.92
N ALA A 14 7.34 1.70 5.82
CA ALA A 14 7.52 1.85 7.26
C ALA A 14 7.87 0.51 7.93
N ASP A 15 8.73 0.56 8.93
CA ASP A 15 9.23 -0.62 9.68
C ASP A 15 8.19 -1.28 10.59
N TRP A 16 7.14 -0.56 10.97
CA TRP A 16 6.03 -1.06 11.78
C TRP A 16 4.88 -1.65 10.97
N THR A 17 5.01 -1.71 9.63
CA THR A 17 3.96 -2.22 8.75
C THR A 17 4.30 -3.58 8.14
N THR A 18 3.26 -4.39 7.91
CA THR A 18 3.35 -5.67 7.21
C THR A 18 2.65 -5.57 5.86
N ALA A 19 3.29 -6.08 4.82
CA ALA A 19 2.72 -6.16 3.48
C ALA A 19 2.52 -7.61 3.01
N VAL A 20 1.44 -7.85 2.29
CA VAL A 20 1.15 -9.13 1.62
C VAL A 20 0.77 -8.90 0.16
N CYS A 21 0.86 -9.95 -0.64
CA CYS A 21 0.37 -9.98 -2.01
C CYS A 21 -0.37 -11.28 -2.27
N VAL A 22 -1.55 -11.16 -2.88
CA VAL A 22 -2.39 -12.27 -3.29
C VAL A 22 -2.81 -12.10 -4.74
N ARG A 23 -3.21 -13.21 -5.37
CA ARG A 23 -3.97 -13.16 -6.62
C ARG A 23 -5.45 -13.02 -6.27
N GLY A 24 -6.07 -11.92 -6.68
CA GLY A 24 -7.45 -11.62 -6.32
C GLY A 24 -7.71 -10.12 -6.26
N ARG A 25 -8.71 -9.76 -5.46
CA ARG A 25 -9.20 -8.39 -5.26
C ARG A 25 -8.57 -7.74 -4.03
N ALA A 26 -8.70 -6.42 -3.92
CA ALA A 26 -8.22 -5.66 -2.77
C ALA A 26 -8.80 -6.19 -1.44
N ALA A 27 -10.07 -6.63 -1.45
CA ALA A 27 -10.72 -7.24 -0.29
C ALA A 27 -10.07 -8.59 0.11
N ASP A 28 -9.63 -9.39 -0.86
CA ASP A 28 -8.97 -10.67 -0.60
C ASP A 28 -7.60 -10.43 0.06
N ALA A 29 -6.88 -9.40 -0.37
CA ALA A 29 -5.62 -8.98 0.24
C ALA A 29 -5.84 -8.41 1.65
N ALA A 30 -6.86 -7.56 1.84
CA ALA A 30 -7.21 -7.01 3.15
C ALA A 30 -7.58 -8.13 4.14
N ALA A 31 -8.32 -9.14 3.71
CA ALA A 31 -8.69 -10.28 4.54
C ALA A 31 -7.49 -11.12 5.03
N GLN A 32 -6.30 -11.01 4.40
CA GLN A 32 -5.08 -11.65 4.89
C GLN A 32 -4.48 -10.93 6.11
N LEU A 33 -4.76 -9.64 6.27
CA LEU A 33 -4.20 -8.81 7.33
C LEU A 33 -5.24 -8.39 8.37
N ALA A 34 -6.52 -8.44 8.03
CA ALA A 34 -7.59 -8.05 8.93
C ALA A 34 -7.70 -9.02 10.11
N GLY A 35 -7.84 -8.48 11.33
CA GLY A 35 -8.02 -9.29 12.54
C GLY A 35 -9.39 -9.96 12.66
N GLY A 36 -10.39 -9.49 11.91
CA GLY A 36 -11.79 -9.94 11.99
C GLY A 36 -12.30 -10.67 10.73
N PRO A 37 -13.45 -11.37 10.85
CA PRO A 37 -14.04 -12.12 9.73
C PRO A 37 -14.63 -11.21 8.64
N GLU A 38 -14.88 -9.93 8.95
CA GLU A 38 -15.41 -8.94 8.01
C GLU A 38 -14.49 -7.72 7.94
N VAL A 39 -14.11 -7.35 6.71
CA VAL A 39 -13.37 -6.12 6.42
C VAL A 39 -14.37 -5.00 6.19
N THR A 40 -14.55 -4.13 7.18
CA THR A 40 -15.34 -2.90 7.01
C THR A 40 -14.44 -1.80 6.47
N GLY A 41 -14.61 -1.47 5.19
CA GLY A 41 -13.75 -0.51 4.50
C GLY A 41 -14.43 0.29 3.41
N GLY A 42 -13.77 1.38 3.01
CA GLY A 42 -14.19 2.27 1.94
C GLY A 42 -13.29 2.12 0.71
N ARG A 43 -13.90 2.17 -0.48
CA ARG A 43 -13.15 2.29 -1.74
C ARG A 43 -12.75 3.74 -1.97
N LEU A 44 -11.49 3.95 -2.34
CA LEU A 44 -10.93 5.29 -2.55
C LEU A 44 -10.13 5.31 -3.87
N PRO A 45 -10.05 6.45 -4.58
CA PRO A 45 -9.09 6.60 -5.67
C PRO A 45 -7.66 6.65 -5.09
N PHE A 46 -6.67 6.17 -5.84
CA PHE A 46 -5.26 6.19 -5.41
C PHE A 46 -4.78 7.61 -5.03
N ALA A 47 -5.26 8.64 -5.73
CA ALA A 47 -4.93 10.03 -5.44
C ALA A 47 -5.25 10.46 -4.00
N ALA A 48 -6.28 9.87 -3.37
CA ALA A 48 -6.63 10.12 -1.98
C ALA A 48 -5.66 9.44 -0.99
N LEU A 49 -5.07 8.30 -1.38
CA LEU A 49 -4.09 7.56 -0.57
C LEU A 49 -2.67 8.10 -0.71
N TYR A 50 -2.34 8.73 -1.84
CA TYR A 50 -0.99 9.19 -2.14
C TYR A 50 -0.34 10.02 -1.02
N PRO A 51 -1.00 11.03 -0.42
CA PRO A 51 -0.40 11.80 0.67
C PRO A 51 -0.07 10.93 1.90
N ALA A 52 -0.92 9.95 2.23
CA ALA A 52 -0.70 9.03 3.34
C ALA A 52 0.50 8.11 3.08
N LEU A 53 0.62 7.57 1.86
CA LEU A 53 1.76 6.75 1.45
C LEU A 53 3.07 7.55 1.47
N VAL A 54 3.05 8.81 1.00
CA VAL A 54 4.22 9.69 1.06
C VAL A 54 4.58 10.01 2.51
N HIS A 55 3.60 10.31 3.36
CA HIS A 55 3.82 10.58 4.77
C HIS A 55 4.46 9.37 5.46
N LEU A 56 3.88 8.18 5.28
CA LEU A 56 4.41 6.92 5.78
C LEU A 56 5.86 6.70 5.36
N ALA A 57 6.14 6.84 4.06
CA ALA A 57 7.48 6.67 3.50
C ALA A 57 8.50 7.73 3.96
N SER A 58 8.02 8.88 4.43
CA SER A 58 8.83 10.00 4.92
C SER A 58 9.01 9.98 6.43
N ALA A 59 8.24 9.20 7.19
CA ALA A 59 8.23 9.20 8.64
C ALA A 59 9.46 8.55 9.30
N ARG A 60 10.50 8.22 8.51
CA ARG A 60 11.75 7.66 9.01
C ARG A 60 12.75 8.78 9.36
N PRO A 61 13.58 8.61 10.41
CA PRO A 61 14.57 9.62 10.81
C PRO A 61 15.55 10.03 9.70
N ASP A 62 15.81 9.13 8.75
CA ASP A 62 16.74 9.31 7.64
C ASP A 62 16.08 9.86 6.35
N ARG A 63 14.77 10.15 6.36
CA ARG A 63 14.01 10.51 5.15
C ARG A 63 13.22 11.80 5.30
N GLY A 64 13.06 12.50 4.18
CA GLY A 64 12.13 13.62 4.03
C GLY A 64 11.13 13.37 2.91
N THR A 65 10.27 14.36 2.65
CA THR A 65 9.18 14.27 1.66
C THR A 65 9.65 13.90 0.26
N ALA A 66 10.83 14.36 -0.17
CA ALA A 66 11.36 14.01 -1.50
C ALA A 66 11.66 12.51 -1.61
N GLN A 67 12.30 11.94 -0.58
CA GLN A 67 12.58 10.50 -0.49
C GLN A 67 11.29 9.70 -0.37
N GLY A 68 10.28 10.18 0.37
CA GLY A 68 8.98 9.54 0.44
C GLY A 68 8.27 9.50 -0.91
N ARG A 69 8.29 10.60 -1.67
CA ARG A 69 7.75 10.63 -3.05
C ARG A 69 8.49 9.67 -3.98
N LEU A 70 9.81 9.59 -3.86
CA LEU A 70 10.63 8.65 -4.63
C LEU A 70 10.29 7.19 -4.28
N ALA A 71 10.12 6.86 -3.00
CA ALA A 71 9.74 5.52 -2.55
C ALA A 71 8.36 5.11 -3.10
N VAL A 72 7.37 6.01 -3.08
CA VAL A 72 6.06 5.74 -3.67
C VAL A 72 6.16 5.56 -5.19
N TRP A 73 7.02 6.31 -5.87
CA TRP A 73 7.26 6.14 -7.30
C TRP A 73 7.91 4.78 -7.63
N GLN A 74 8.87 4.34 -6.81
CA GLN A 74 9.50 3.03 -6.93
C GLN A 74 8.51 1.90 -6.68
N LEU A 75 7.63 2.04 -5.68
CA LEU A 75 6.53 1.11 -5.42
C LEU A 75 5.63 0.96 -6.66
N LEU A 76 5.17 2.07 -7.25
CA LEU A 76 4.31 2.04 -8.43
C LEU A 76 5.01 1.39 -9.64
N THR A 77 6.31 1.67 -9.81
CA THR A 77 7.12 1.03 -10.87
C THR A 77 7.21 -0.48 -10.63
N ALA A 78 7.38 -0.91 -9.38
CA ALA A 78 7.45 -2.32 -9.00
C ALA A 78 6.09 -3.03 -9.18
N MET A 79 4.97 -2.34 -8.92
CA MET A 79 3.61 -2.87 -9.15
C MET A 79 3.31 -3.06 -10.64
N ASP A 80 3.74 -2.12 -11.50
CA ASP A 80 3.61 -2.26 -12.97
C ASP A 80 4.50 -3.38 -13.54
N GLY A 81 5.47 -3.88 -12.76
CA GLY A 81 6.43 -4.90 -13.19
C GLY A 81 7.40 -4.41 -14.26
N ALA A 82 7.55 -3.10 -14.43
CA ALA A 82 8.46 -2.52 -15.41
C ALA A 82 9.92 -2.59 -14.92
N ALA A 83 10.83 -2.94 -15.82
CA ALA A 83 12.28 -2.91 -15.54
C ALA A 83 12.83 -1.48 -15.42
N THR A 84 12.16 -0.51 -16.04
CA THR A 84 12.54 0.90 -16.02
C THR A 84 11.35 1.78 -15.62
N PRO A 85 11.58 2.85 -14.83
CA PRO A 85 10.55 3.81 -14.50
C PRO A 85 10.00 4.49 -15.76
N SER A 86 8.67 4.55 -15.90
CA SER A 86 8.01 5.20 -17.03
C SER A 86 6.77 5.94 -16.56
N ARG A 87 6.77 7.25 -16.73
CA ARG A 87 5.66 8.11 -16.28
C ARG A 87 4.31 7.73 -16.90
N PRO A 88 4.18 7.53 -18.24
CA PRO A 88 2.89 7.13 -18.82
C PRO A 88 2.37 5.78 -18.29
N ARG A 89 3.27 4.83 -18.00
CA ARG A 89 2.89 3.52 -17.43
C ARG A 89 2.42 3.68 -15.99
N THR A 90 3.13 4.47 -15.19
CA THR A 90 2.72 4.80 -13.83
C THR A 90 1.36 5.50 -13.79
N GLU A 91 1.11 6.47 -14.68
CA GLU A 91 -0.18 7.16 -14.76
C GLU A 91 -1.32 6.19 -15.16
N ALA A 92 -1.07 5.29 -16.11
CA ALA A 92 -2.04 4.25 -16.50
C ALA A 92 -2.32 3.24 -15.37
N LEU A 93 -1.29 2.87 -14.60
CA LEU A 93 -1.44 2.05 -13.41
C LEU A 93 -2.30 2.77 -12.37
N VAL A 94 -1.94 4.00 -11.99
CA VAL A 94 -2.67 4.79 -11.00
C VAL A 94 -4.13 4.97 -11.37
N ALA A 95 -4.44 5.18 -12.66
CA ALA A 95 -5.80 5.34 -13.15
C ALA A 95 -6.65 4.07 -13.02
N ARG A 96 -6.05 2.88 -13.02
CA ARG A 96 -6.76 1.60 -12.92
C ARG A 96 -6.70 0.92 -11.56
N LEU A 97 -5.87 1.43 -10.64
CA LEU A 97 -5.76 0.87 -9.29
C LEU A 97 -7.09 1.02 -8.55
N HIS A 98 -7.60 -0.10 -8.04
CA HIS A 98 -8.68 -0.10 -7.07
C HIS A 98 -8.07 -0.09 -5.68
N CYS A 99 -8.41 0.91 -4.88
CA CYS A 99 -7.91 1.00 -3.51
C CYS A 99 -9.05 0.79 -2.52
N LEU A 100 -8.74 0.09 -1.44
CA LEU A 100 -9.61 -0.12 -0.30
C LEU A 100 -8.84 0.28 0.95
N ALA A 101 -9.44 1.09 1.81
CA ALA A 101 -8.95 1.33 3.16
C ALA A 101 -9.95 0.74 4.15
N TRP A 102 -9.47 0.16 5.24
CA TRP A 102 -10.34 -0.35 6.31
C TRP A 102 -9.88 0.18 7.66
N THR A 103 -10.69 -0.07 8.67
CA THR A 103 -10.36 0.18 10.07
C THR A 103 -10.80 -1.02 10.88
N GLU A 104 -10.09 -1.31 11.96
CA GLU A 104 -10.44 -2.34 12.92
C GLU A 104 -10.94 -1.74 14.22
N PRO A 105 -11.85 -2.41 14.95
CA PRO A 105 -12.36 -1.91 16.23
C PRO A 105 -11.27 -1.70 17.30
N ALA A 106 -10.13 -2.40 17.17
CA ALA A 106 -8.99 -2.31 18.08
C ALA A 106 -7.95 -1.27 17.63
N ASP A 107 -8.19 -0.55 16.53
CA ASP A 107 -7.27 0.47 16.04
C ASP A 107 -7.12 1.63 17.02
N ASP A 108 -5.86 1.94 17.34
CA ASP A 108 -5.49 3.15 18.08
C ASP A 108 -5.33 4.35 17.11
N LEU A 109 -4.99 5.53 17.63
CA LEU A 109 -4.81 6.78 16.88
C LEU A 109 -3.79 6.69 15.73
N ARG A 110 -2.91 5.69 15.75
CA ARG A 110 -1.86 5.46 14.75
C ARG A 110 -1.96 4.08 14.13
N HIS A 111 -2.88 3.96 13.19
CA HIS A 111 -3.05 2.77 12.35
C HIS A 111 -2.92 3.14 10.87
N LEU A 112 -2.60 2.15 10.06
CA LEU A 112 -2.71 2.24 8.61
C LEU A 112 -3.14 0.88 8.07
N HIS A 113 -4.21 0.90 7.29
CA HIS A 113 -4.82 -0.30 6.72
C HIS A 113 -5.29 0.03 5.31
N LEU A 114 -4.57 -0.48 4.31
CA LEU A 114 -4.91 -0.25 2.90
C LEU A 114 -4.63 -1.46 2.05
N ALA A 115 -5.43 -1.63 1.01
CA ALA A 115 -5.23 -2.61 -0.03
C ALA A 115 -5.30 -1.93 -1.40
N LEU A 116 -4.44 -2.38 -2.30
CA LEU A 116 -4.29 -1.91 -3.67
C LEU A 116 -4.49 -3.11 -4.59
N GLU A 117 -5.38 -3.01 -5.56
CA GLU A 117 -5.64 -4.04 -6.56
C GLU A 117 -5.30 -3.46 -7.93
N ASP A 118 -4.54 -4.21 -8.72
CA ASP A 118 -4.36 -3.97 -10.14
C ASP A 118 -5.20 -4.99 -10.94
N PRO A 119 -6.37 -4.59 -11.48
CA PRO A 119 -7.24 -5.48 -12.22
C PRO A 119 -6.60 -6.07 -13.47
N ALA A 120 -5.61 -5.38 -14.07
CA ALA A 120 -4.96 -5.85 -15.29
C ALA A 120 -4.04 -7.05 -15.05
N THR A 121 -3.46 -7.16 -13.85
CA THR A 121 -2.59 -8.27 -13.46
C THR A 121 -3.30 -9.30 -12.57
N GLY A 122 -4.46 -8.94 -12.01
CA GLY A 122 -5.19 -9.75 -11.04
C GLY A 122 -4.44 -9.90 -9.71
N LEU A 123 -3.50 -8.99 -9.43
CA LEU A 123 -2.75 -8.94 -8.18
C LEU A 123 -3.35 -7.89 -7.26
N ALA A 124 -3.38 -8.23 -5.97
CA ALA A 124 -3.74 -7.31 -4.92
C ALA A 124 -2.70 -7.36 -3.80
N TRP A 125 -2.36 -6.19 -3.27
CA TRP A 125 -1.46 -5.99 -2.16
C TRP A 125 -2.24 -5.41 -1.00
N ALA A 126 -1.87 -5.78 0.22
CA ALA A 126 -2.35 -5.10 1.41
C ALA A 126 -1.16 -4.69 2.28
N LEU A 127 -1.33 -3.58 2.99
CA LEU A 127 -0.41 -3.02 3.96
C LEU A 127 -1.21 -2.72 5.23
N SER A 128 -0.76 -3.28 6.35
CA SER A 128 -1.40 -3.10 7.65
C SER A 128 -0.36 -2.85 8.72
N GLY A 129 -0.69 -2.03 9.69
CA GLY A 129 0.07 -1.88 10.91
C GLY A 129 -0.61 -0.97 11.91
N THR A 130 -0.20 -1.12 13.15
CA THR A 130 -0.56 -0.24 14.26
C THR A 130 0.71 0.03 15.04
N THR A 131 1.10 1.29 15.22
CA THR A 131 2.24 1.58 16.10
C THR A 131 1.77 1.50 17.55
N PRO A 132 2.46 0.77 18.44
CA PRO A 132 2.23 0.93 19.87
C PRO A 132 2.56 2.38 20.28
N GLU A 133 1.83 2.91 21.27
CA GLU A 133 2.09 4.22 21.86
C GLU A 133 3.57 4.32 22.28
N PRO A 134 4.27 5.44 22.01
CA PRO A 134 5.60 5.64 22.60
C PRO A 134 5.44 5.70 24.12
N ALA A 135 6.12 4.80 24.83
CA ALA A 135 6.23 4.80 26.29
C ALA A 135 6.83 6.11 26.84
#